data_AF-A0A2S1YSH8-F1
#
_entry.id   AF-A0A2S1YSH8-F1
#
_cell.length_a   1.000
_cell.length_b   1.000
_cell.length_c   1.000
_cell.angle_alpha   90.00
_cell.angle_beta   90.00
_cell.angle_gamma   90.00
#
_symmetry.space_group_name_H-M   'P 1'
#
loop_
_entity.id
_entity.type
_entity.pdbx_description
1 polymer ?
#
loop_
_entity_poly.entity_id
_entity_poly.type
_entity_poly.pdbx_seq_one_letter_code
_entity_poly.pdbx_strand_id
1 'polypeptide(L)'
;MIKKIKIGGYQVGLVFENRKLVKVLEEGLHWIFGNKNVLIYDMNAVFQAPFELNILLENEVLASMLEIVEVADNEIVLQFVNGNFKEVLTPGRYAFWKGIVKNEFTKADLSKIEITEDIKVNLLENVKMRYFVRKFIVASNDKALLFVNGTFVKELKSGTHYFWNNAITIEVKTIDMRQQQVEISGQELLTKDKAGLRINFFVRYQVVDIMKALIENKDFEKQLYVAMQLALRAFIGGLTLDELLNKKDAIAEEILAEVASKIENLGLKISDAGIRDVILPGDMKEIMNQVLVAEKKAQANSIMRREETASTRSLLNTAKLMEENEMLWKLKEMEYVEKIADKIGEITISGGGNVIGQLKEIFVK
;
A
#
# COMPACT_ATOMS: atom_id res chain seq x y z
N MET A 1 -31.31 -16.75 -74.32
CA MET A 1 -30.58 -15.46 -74.25
C MET A 1 -29.12 -15.78 -73.96
N ILE A 2 -28.19 -15.27 -74.77
CA ILE A 2 -26.74 -15.49 -74.59
C ILE A 2 -26.16 -14.23 -73.95
N LYS A 3 -25.44 -14.37 -72.85
CA LYS A 3 -24.76 -13.26 -72.16
C LYS A 3 -23.25 -13.48 -72.20
N LYS A 4 -22.49 -12.46 -72.55
CA LYS A 4 -21.02 -12.46 -72.54
C LYS A 4 -20.54 -11.80 -71.27
N ILE A 5 -19.72 -12.48 -70.49
CA ILE A 5 -19.15 -11.95 -69.24
C ILE A 5 -17.63 -11.98 -69.34
N LYS A 6 -17.01 -10.85 -68.97
CA LYS A 6 -15.57 -10.72 -68.85
C LYS A 6 -15.21 -10.86 -67.38
N ILE A 7 -14.31 -11.80 -67.08
CA ILE A 7 -13.71 -11.95 -65.76
C ILE A 7 -12.31 -11.36 -65.87
N GLY A 8 -12.05 -10.31 -65.08
CA GLY A 8 -10.74 -9.66 -65.05
C GLY A 8 -9.70 -10.53 -64.33
N GLY A 9 -8.43 -10.13 -64.43
CA GLY A 9 -7.37 -10.74 -63.63
C GLY A 9 -7.66 -10.62 -62.13
N TYR A 10 -7.35 -11.69 -61.39
CA TYR A 10 -7.62 -11.84 -59.95
C TYR A 10 -9.11 -11.84 -59.58
N GLN A 11 -9.99 -12.12 -60.55
CA GLN A 11 -11.42 -12.32 -60.31
C GLN A 11 -11.84 -13.76 -60.61
N VAL A 12 -12.86 -14.22 -59.88
CA VAL A 12 -13.48 -15.54 -60.10
C VAL A 12 -14.97 -15.35 -60.28
N GLY A 13 -15.52 -15.93 -61.34
CA GLY A 13 -16.96 -15.91 -61.63
C GLY A 13 -17.64 -17.19 -61.16
N LEU A 14 -18.58 -17.09 -60.22
CA LEU A 14 -19.42 -18.21 -59.79
C LEU A 14 -20.75 -18.20 -60.55
N VAL A 15 -21.01 -19.26 -61.33
CA VAL A 15 -22.21 -19.40 -62.15
C VAL A 15 -23.25 -20.26 -61.41
N PHE A 16 -24.39 -19.65 -61.11
CA PHE A 16 -25.51 -20.26 -60.42
C PHE A 16 -26.67 -20.52 -61.37
N GLU A 17 -27.29 -21.69 -61.23
CA GLU A 17 -28.54 -22.07 -61.88
C GLU A 17 -29.46 -22.65 -60.80
N ASN A 18 -30.65 -22.07 -60.62
CA ASN A 18 -31.60 -22.49 -59.57
C ASN A 18 -30.97 -22.58 -58.15
N ARG A 19 -30.12 -21.61 -57.77
CA ARG A 19 -29.37 -21.54 -56.49
C ARG A 19 -28.29 -22.63 -56.30
N LYS A 20 -28.02 -23.49 -57.28
CA LYS A 20 -26.90 -24.43 -57.27
C LYS A 20 -25.71 -23.87 -58.05
N LEU A 21 -24.50 -24.02 -57.51
CA LEU A 21 -23.27 -23.67 -58.23
C LEU A 21 -23.01 -24.70 -59.33
N VAL A 22 -23.05 -24.25 -60.59
CA VAL A 22 -22.89 -25.14 -61.76
C VAL A 22 -21.47 -25.07 -62.31
N LYS A 23 -20.85 -23.90 -62.30
CA LYS A 23 -19.52 -23.70 -62.88
C LYS A 23 -18.76 -22.56 -62.20
N VAL A 24 -17.47 -22.77 -62.01
CA VAL A 24 -16.50 -21.74 -61.64
C VAL A 24 -15.81 -21.29 -62.93
N LEU A 25 -15.73 -19.98 -63.14
CA LEU A 25 -15.10 -19.36 -64.30
C LEU A 25 -13.85 -18.61 -63.85
N GLU A 26 -12.72 -18.96 -64.45
CA GLU A 26 -11.42 -18.30 -64.25
C GLU A 26 -11.28 -17.08 -65.18
N GLU A 27 -10.15 -16.38 -65.10
CA GLU A 27 -9.85 -15.20 -65.92
C GLU A 27 -10.09 -15.46 -67.42
N GLY A 28 -10.83 -14.56 -68.07
CA GLY A 28 -11.12 -14.67 -69.50
C GLY A 28 -12.51 -14.21 -69.93
N LEU A 29 -12.79 -14.42 -71.21
CA LEU A 29 -14.08 -14.12 -71.83
C LEU A 29 -14.93 -15.38 -71.89
N HIS A 30 -16.04 -15.38 -71.16
CA HIS A 30 -16.93 -16.53 -71.05
C HIS A 30 -18.32 -16.23 -71.61
N TRP A 31 -18.88 -17.22 -72.30
CA TRP A 31 -20.23 -17.18 -72.83
C TRP A 31 -21.15 -18.00 -71.93
N ILE A 32 -22.21 -17.37 -71.42
CA ILE A 32 -23.19 -18.02 -70.56
C ILE A 32 -24.52 -18.13 -71.31
N PHE A 33 -25.04 -19.35 -71.31
CA PHE A 33 -26.29 -19.70 -71.98
C PHE A 33 -27.39 -19.96 -70.95
N GLY A 34 -28.60 -19.46 -71.22
CA GLY A 34 -29.79 -19.74 -70.41
C GLY A 34 -30.03 -18.73 -69.28
N ASN A 35 -30.82 -19.13 -68.28
CA ASN A 35 -31.22 -18.29 -67.15
C ASN A 35 -30.25 -18.42 -65.94
N LYS A 36 -28.95 -18.31 -66.22
CA LYS A 36 -27.90 -18.47 -65.20
C LYS A 36 -27.47 -17.10 -64.67
N ASN A 37 -27.27 -17.02 -63.35
CA ASN A 37 -26.76 -15.83 -62.68
C ASN A 37 -25.27 -16.00 -62.42
N VAL A 38 -24.49 -14.95 -62.64
CA VAL A 38 -23.04 -14.97 -62.40
C VAL A 38 -22.68 -13.91 -61.38
N LEU A 39 -22.01 -14.35 -60.33
CA LEU A 39 -21.46 -13.49 -59.29
C LEU A 39 -19.95 -13.44 -59.48
N ILE A 40 -19.41 -12.23 -59.58
CA ILE A 40 -17.96 -12.00 -59.77
C ILE A 40 -17.39 -11.65 -58.40
N TYR A 41 -16.36 -12.38 -57.99
CA TYR A 41 -15.63 -12.17 -56.76
C TYR A 41 -14.22 -11.67 -57.06
N ASP A 42 -13.75 -10.71 -56.28
CA ASP A 42 -12.35 -10.32 -56.24
C ASP A 42 -11.60 -11.24 -55.27
N MET A 43 -10.55 -11.90 -55.76
CA MET A 43 -9.73 -12.81 -54.96
C MET A 43 -8.90 -12.08 -53.89
N ASN A 44 -8.76 -10.75 -53.96
CA ASN A 44 -8.11 -9.93 -52.94
C ASN A 44 -9.03 -9.59 -51.76
N ALA A 45 -10.34 -9.80 -51.91
CA ALA A 45 -11.33 -9.54 -50.88
C ALA A 45 -11.71 -10.83 -50.11
N VAL A 46 -12.30 -10.66 -48.93
CA VAL A 46 -12.85 -11.80 -48.17
C VAL A 46 -13.99 -12.44 -48.97
N PHE A 47 -14.01 -13.77 -49.07
CA PHE A 47 -15.08 -14.46 -49.77
C PHE A 47 -16.38 -14.38 -48.98
N GLN A 48 -17.35 -13.62 -49.50
CA GLN A 48 -18.69 -13.56 -48.96
C GLN A 48 -19.58 -14.58 -49.67
N ALA A 49 -19.82 -15.70 -49.00
CA ALA A 49 -20.64 -16.78 -49.54
C ALA A 49 -22.06 -16.27 -49.82
N PRO A 50 -22.58 -16.38 -51.07
CA PRO A 50 -23.92 -15.92 -51.43
C PRO A 50 -25.02 -16.87 -50.95
N PHE A 51 -24.64 -18.11 -50.64
CA PHE A 51 -25.48 -19.19 -50.13
C PHE A 51 -24.69 -19.99 -49.08
N GLU A 52 -25.31 -20.99 -48.45
CA GLU A 52 -24.65 -21.85 -47.47
C GLU A 52 -23.36 -22.47 -48.03
N LEU A 53 -22.26 -22.34 -47.29
CA LEU A 53 -20.92 -22.73 -47.75
C LEU A 53 -20.83 -24.24 -48.09
N ASN A 54 -21.55 -25.10 -47.37
CA ASN A 54 -21.59 -26.55 -47.64
C ASN A 54 -22.02 -26.86 -49.09
N ILE A 55 -23.04 -26.16 -49.58
CA ILE A 55 -23.60 -26.34 -50.92
C ILE A 55 -22.60 -25.86 -51.98
N LEU A 56 -21.84 -24.81 -51.68
CA LEU A 56 -20.83 -24.26 -52.57
C LEU A 56 -19.58 -25.15 -52.65
N LEU A 57 -19.22 -25.79 -51.54
CA LEU A 57 -18.08 -26.69 -51.42
C LEU A 57 -18.31 -28.07 -52.02
N GLU A 58 -19.54 -28.44 -52.41
CA GLU A 58 -19.78 -29.61 -53.27
C GLU A 58 -19.02 -29.53 -54.60
N ASN A 59 -18.69 -28.30 -55.05
CA ASN A 59 -17.90 -28.09 -56.25
C ASN A 59 -16.40 -28.15 -55.94
N GLU A 60 -15.73 -29.21 -56.39
CA GLU A 60 -14.30 -29.46 -56.15
C GLU A 60 -13.39 -28.32 -56.62
N VAL A 61 -13.74 -27.63 -57.71
CA VAL A 61 -12.95 -26.52 -58.24
C VAL A 61 -12.96 -25.35 -57.26
N LEU A 62 -14.15 -24.96 -56.77
CA LEU A 62 -14.26 -23.88 -55.78
C LEU A 62 -13.60 -24.27 -54.45
N ALA A 63 -13.78 -25.52 -53.99
CA ALA A 63 -13.18 -26.01 -52.76
C ALA A 63 -11.64 -25.99 -52.81
N SER A 64 -11.05 -26.27 -53.97
CA SER A 64 -9.59 -26.20 -54.17
C SER A 64 -9.04 -24.77 -54.10
N MET A 65 -9.84 -23.77 -54.53
CA MET A 65 -9.49 -22.34 -54.53
C MET A 65 -9.70 -21.66 -53.17
N LEU A 66 -10.42 -22.28 -52.25
CA LEU A 66 -10.72 -21.73 -50.93
C LEU A 66 -9.97 -22.46 -49.81
N GLU A 67 -9.51 -21.70 -48.83
CA GLU A 67 -9.07 -22.18 -47.52
C GLU A 67 -10.21 -21.97 -46.54
N ILE A 68 -10.67 -23.07 -45.94
CA ILE A 68 -11.79 -23.06 -45.01
C ILE A 68 -11.22 -23.05 -43.60
N VAL A 69 -11.67 -22.08 -42.81
CA VAL A 69 -11.32 -21.97 -41.40
C VAL A 69 -12.58 -22.17 -40.58
N GLU A 70 -12.62 -23.31 -39.89
CA GLU A 70 -13.66 -23.63 -38.92
C GLU A 70 -13.20 -23.23 -37.53
N VAL A 71 -14.02 -22.41 -36.87
CA VAL A 71 -13.82 -21.90 -35.53
C VAL A 71 -14.93 -22.45 -34.64
N ALA A 72 -14.57 -23.25 -33.64
CA ALA A 72 -15.53 -23.81 -32.70
C ALA A 72 -16.01 -22.76 -31.67
N ASP A 73 -17.09 -23.04 -30.96
CA ASP A 73 -17.71 -22.12 -29.98
C ASP A 73 -16.76 -21.66 -28.86
N ASN A 74 -15.79 -22.50 -28.49
CA ASN A 74 -14.80 -22.22 -27.46
C ASN A 74 -13.43 -21.82 -28.04
N GLU A 75 -13.36 -21.50 -29.33
CA GLU A 75 -12.12 -21.11 -30.00
C GLU A 75 -12.24 -19.71 -30.58
N ILE A 76 -11.09 -19.05 -30.72
CA ILE A 76 -10.95 -17.90 -31.61
C ILE A 76 -9.79 -18.16 -32.57
N VAL A 77 -9.85 -17.52 -33.73
CA VAL A 77 -8.74 -17.60 -34.69
C VAL A 77 -8.25 -16.21 -35.03
N LEU A 78 -6.97 -15.96 -34.78
CA LEU A 78 -6.28 -14.76 -35.20
C LEU A 78 -5.92 -14.88 -36.68
N GLN A 79 -6.45 -13.99 -37.50
CA GLN A 79 -6.10 -13.91 -38.91
C GLN A 79 -4.96 -12.90 -39.11
N PHE A 80 -3.89 -13.36 -39.74
CA PHE A 80 -2.79 -12.54 -40.21
C PHE A 80 -2.80 -12.51 -41.73
N VAL A 81 -2.77 -11.29 -42.30
CA VAL A 81 -2.70 -11.06 -43.74
C VAL A 81 -1.33 -10.48 -44.06
N ASN A 82 -0.55 -11.20 -44.85
CA ASN A 82 0.83 -10.81 -45.21
C ASN A 82 1.69 -10.52 -43.96
N GLY A 83 1.53 -11.32 -42.90
CA GLY A 83 2.24 -11.19 -41.62
C GLY A 83 1.69 -10.12 -40.67
N ASN A 84 0.68 -9.34 -41.08
CA ASN A 84 0.07 -8.31 -40.24
C ASN A 84 -1.25 -8.81 -39.64
N PHE A 85 -1.46 -8.57 -38.35
CA PHE A 85 -2.72 -8.90 -37.68
C PHE A 85 -3.88 -8.12 -38.30
N LYS A 86 -4.86 -8.85 -38.86
CA LYS A 86 -6.03 -8.27 -39.53
C LYS A 86 -7.23 -8.25 -38.61
N GLU A 87 -7.66 -9.40 -38.11
CA GLU A 87 -8.87 -9.55 -37.30
C GLU A 87 -8.90 -10.84 -36.47
N VAL A 88 -9.88 -10.92 -35.57
CA VAL A 88 -10.18 -12.11 -34.77
C VAL A 88 -11.45 -12.71 -35.34
N LEU A 89 -11.39 -13.98 -35.74
CA LEU A 89 -12.54 -14.75 -36.18
C LEU A 89 -13.20 -15.39 -34.96
N THR A 90 -14.48 -15.14 -34.80
CA THR A 90 -15.36 -15.72 -33.77
C THR A 90 -15.89 -17.09 -34.22
N PRO A 91 -16.62 -17.83 -33.36
CA PRO A 91 -17.21 -19.10 -33.75
C PRO A 91 -18.01 -19.00 -35.05
N GLY A 92 -17.75 -19.91 -35.98
CA GLY A 92 -18.29 -19.86 -37.33
C GLY A 92 -17.39 -20.51 -38.37
N ARG A 93 -17.87 -20.50 -39.61
CA ARG A 93 -17.14 -21.07 -40.75
C ARG A 93 -16.82 -19.98 -41.76
N TYR A 94 -15.54 -19.78 -42.00
CA TYR A 94 -15.03 -18.75 -42.88
C TYR A 94 -14.32 -19.38 -44.07
N ALA A 95 -14.37 -18.71 -45.22
CA ALA A 95 -13.67 -19.13 -46.42
C ALA A 95 -12.83 -17.97 -46.95
N PHE A 96 -11.58 -18.26 -47.28
CA PHE A 96 -10.61 -17.30 -47.79
C PHE A 96 -10.02 -17.80 -49.10
N TRP A 97 -9.74 -16.91 -50.05
CA TRP A 97 -9.11 -17.30 -51.31
C TRP A 97 -7.66 -17.72 -51.09
N LYS A 98 -7.25 -18.84 -51.70
CA LYS A 98 -5.86 -19.31 -51.72
C LYS A 98 -5.06 -18.58 -52.80
N GLY A 99 -3.77 -18.39 -52.53
CA GLY A 99 -2.77 -18.00 -53.54
C GLY A 99 -2.31 -16.55 -53.49
N ILE A 100 -3.22 -15.59 -53.66
CA ILE A 100 -2.83 -14.17 -53.86
C ILE A 100 -2.53 -13.47 -52.53
N VAL A 101 -3.44 -13.63 -51.56
CA VAL A 101 -3.27 -13.08 -50.22
C VAL A 101 -2.75 -14.19 -49.32
N LYS A 102 -1.58 -13.98 -48.70
CA LYS A 102 -1.04 -14.94 -47.74
C LYS A 102 -1.79 -14.78 -46.41
N ASN A 103 -2.73 -15.69 -46.17
CA ASN A 103 -3.44 -15.79 -44.89
C ASN A 103 -2.72 -16.78 -43.98
N GLU A 104 -2.48 -16.38 -42.74
CA GLU A 104 -1.97 -17.25 -41.68
C GLU A 104 -2.96 -17.20 -40.51
N PHE A 105 -3.28 -18.36 -39.96
CA PHE A 105 -4.30 -18.50 -38.92
C PHE A 105 -3.68 -19.09 -37.66
N THR A 106 -3.83 -18.41 -36.53
CA THR A 106 -3.44 -18.93 -35.22
C THR A 106 -4.69 -19.19 -34.41
N LYS A 107 -4.96 -20.45 -34.10
CA LYS A 107 -6.09 -20.84 -33.24
C LYS A 107 -5.72 -20.65 -31.77
N ALA A 108 -6.65 -20.15 -30.98
CA ALA A 108 -6.52 -20.06 -29.54
C ALA A 108 -7.76 -20.63 -28.84
N ASP A 109 -7.52 -21.38 -27.78
CA ASP A 109 -8.55 -22.10 -27.03
C ASP A 109 -9.02 -21.27 -25.83
N LEU A 110 -10.27 -20.78 -25.90
CA LEU A 110 -10.91 -20.00 -24.85
C LEU A 110 -11.43 -20.86 -23.69
N SER A 111 -11.39 -22.19 -23.78
CA SER A 111 -11.76 -23.04 -22.64
C SER A 111 -10.75 -22.97 -21.49
N LYS A 112 -9.52 -22.55 -21.80
CA LYS A 112 -8.45 -22.36 -20.83
C LYS A 112 -8.54 -20.98 -20.18
N ILE A 113 -7.89 -20.85 -19.02
CA ILE A 113 -7.80 -19.58 -18.29
C ILE A 113 -6.60 -18.78 -18.78
N GLU A 114 -5.46 -19.47 -18.93
CA GLU A 114 -4.21 -18.89 -19.38
C GLU A 114 -4.12 -18.88 -20.91
N ILE A 115 -3.49 -17.82 -21.43
CA ILE A 115 -3.12 -17.71 -22.83
C ILE A 115 -1.86 -18.55 -23.04
N THR A 116 -2.02 -19.74 -23.61
CA THR A 116 -0.92 -20.70 -23.82
C THR A 116 -0.26 -20.55 -25.18
N GLU A 117 -0.95 -19.88 -26.10
CA GLU A 117 -0.55 -19.64 -27.47
C GLU A 117 0.52 -18.54 -27.54
N ASP A 118 1.43 -18.64 -28.50
CA ASP A 118 2.49 -17.64 -28.74
C ASP A 118 1.91 -16.36 -29.38
N ILE A 119 1.17 -15.60 -28.59
CA ILE A 119 0.54 -14.35 -28.98
C ILE A 119 1.33 -13.21 -28.33
N LYS A 120 1.91 -12.35 -29.17
CA LYS A 120 2.64 -11.17 -28.70
C LYS A 120 1.75 -10.27 -27.84
N VAL A 121 2.29 -9.76 -26.74
CA VAL A 121 1.57 -8.88 -25.80
C VAL A 121 0.91 -7.68 -26.51
N ASN A 122 1.58 -7.08 -27.50
CA ASN A 122 1.03 -5.97 -28.28
C ASN A 122 -0.28 -6.33 -29.01
N LEU A 123 -0.44 -7.60 -29.41
CA LEU A 123 -1.67 -8.07 -30.04
C LEU A 123 -2.78 -8.24 -29.01
N LEU A 124 -2.47 -8.68 -27.78
CA LEU A 124 -3.45 -8.79 -26.70
C LEU A 124 -4.05 -7.43 -26.31
N GLU A 125 -3.28 -6.35 -26.46
CA GLU A 125 -3.75 -4.99 -26.18
C GLU A 125 -4.49 -4.32 -27.34
N ASN A 126 -4.47 -4.93 -28.53
CA ASN A 126 -5.15 -4.43 -29.72
C ASN A 126 -6.66 -4.32 -29.48
N VAL A 127 -7.28 -3.29 -30.06
CA VAL A 127 -8.73 -3.02 -29.93
C VAL A 127 -9.58 -4.24 -30.30
N LYS A 128 -9.16 -5.01 -31.31
CA LYS A 128 -9.90 -6.21 -31.76
C LYS A 128 -9.75 -7.41 -30.82
N MET A 129 -8.66 -7.49 -30.06
CA MET A 129 -8.38 -8.59 -29.13
C MET A 129 -8.87 -8.31 -27.70
N ARG A 130 -8.92 -7.03 -27.30
CA ARG A 130 -9.25 -6.64 -25.93
C ARG A 130 -10.61 -7.16 -25.44
N TYR A 131 -11.57 -7.42 -26.34
CA TYR A 131 -12.85 -8.03 -25.98
C TYR A 131 -12.74 -9.47 -25.46
N PHE A 132 -11.73 -10.21 -25.94
CA PHE A 132 -11.51 -11.61 -25.61
C PHE A 132 -10.50 -11.79 -24.47
N VAL A 133 -9.90 -10.71 -23.96
CA VAL A 133 -8.80 -10.78 -22.99
C VAL A 133 -9.11 -9.91 -21.78
N ARG A 134 -8.97 -10.46 -20.58
CA ARG A 134 -8.96 -9.72 -19.31
C ARG A 134 -7.53 -9.37 -18.97
N LYS A 135 -7.29 -8.11 -18.61
CA LYS A 135 -5.99 -7.60 -18.17
C LYS A 135 -6.05 -7.30 -16.68
N PHE A 136 -5.13 -7.89 -15.91
CA PHE A 136 -4.92 -7.57 -14.51
C PHE A 136 -3.50 -7.04 -14.33
N ILE A 137 -3.38 -5.94 -13.61
CA ILE A 137 -2.09 -5.31 -13.33
C ILE A 137 -1.82 -5.50 -11.84
N VAL A 138 -0.70 -6.14 -11.52
CA VAL A 138 -0.19 -6.26 -10.16
C VAL A 138 0.98 -5.30 -10.03
N ALA A 139 0.88 -4.30 -9.16
CA ALA A 139 1.93 -3.31 -8.98
C ALA A 139 3.22 -3.96 -8.45
N SER A 140 4.37 -3.30 -8.64
CA SER A 140 5.69 -3.86 -8.29
C SER A 140 5.83 -4.26 -6.82
N ASN A 141 5.13 -3.56 -5.93
CA ASN A 141 5.17 -3.80 -4.49
C ASN A 141 4.00 -4.66 -4.00
N ASP A 142 3.12 -5.07 -4.91
CA ASP A 142 1.93 -5.82 -4.59
C ASP A 142 2.17 -7.31 -4.89
N LYS A 143 1.51 -8.14 -4.10
CA LYS A 143 1.27 -9.54 -4.47
C LYS A 143 -0.21 -9.73 -4.72
N ALA A 144 -0.55 -10.67 -5.59
CA ALA A 144 -1.95 -10.99 -5.84
C ALA A 144 -2.24 -12.47 -5.76
N LEU A 145 -3.46 -12.82 -5.39
CA LEU A 145 -3.97 -14.17 -5.43
C LEU A 145 -5.01 -14.30 -6.53
N LEU A 146 -4.84 -15.31 -7.37
CA LEU A 146 -5.76 -15.67 -8.43
C LEU A 146 -6.81 -16.65 -7.88
N PHE A 147 -8.06 -16.22 -7.95
CA PHE A 147 -9.23 -17.06 -7.68
C PHE A 147 -9.96 -17.36 -8.98
N VAL A 148 -10.31 -18.63 -9.15
CA VAL A 148 -11.04 -19.15 -10.30
C VAL A 148 -12.31 -19.79 -9.78
N ASN A 149 -13.47 -19.31 -10.23
CA ASN A 149 -14.78 -19.77 -9.75
C ASN A 149 -14.89 -19.78 -8.21
N GLY A 150 -14.26 -18.81 -7.54
CA GLY A 150 -14.23 -18.69 -6.08
C GLY A 150 -13.22 -19.58 -5.36
N THR A 151 -12.45 -20.41 -6.07
CA THR A 151 -11.38 -21.26 -5.50
C THR A 151 -10.01 -20.65 -5.73
N PHE A 152 -9.13 -20.70 -4.73
CA PHE A 152 -7.75 -20.26 -4.87
C PHE A 152 -6.99 -21.21 -5.80
N VAL A 153 -6.25 -20.64 -6.77
CA VAL A 153 -5.45 -21.43 -7.73
C VAL A 153 -3.97 -21.15 -7.60
N LYS A 154 -3.55 -19.89 -7.61
CA LYS A 154 -2.13 -19.53 -7.58
C LYS A 154 -1.86 -18.10 -7.09
N GLU A 155 -0.62 -17.88 -6.68
CA GLU A 155 -0.07 -16.55 -6.44
C GLU A 155 0.43 -15.93 -7.75
N LEU A 156 0.14 -14.64 -7.96
CA LEU A 156 0.63 -13.83 -9.05
C LEU A 156 1.70 -12.87 -8.55
N LYS A 157 2.82 -12.83 -9.28
CA LYS A 157 3.89 -11.84 -9.07
C LYS A 157 3.49 -10.49 -9.66
N SER A 158 4.26 -9.46 -9.32
CA SER A 158 4.14 -8.14 -9.95
C SER A 158 4.32 -8.23 -11.47
N GLY A 159 3.56 -7.40 -12.19
CA GLY A 159 3.51 -7.40 -13.64
C GLY A 159 2.08 -7.42 -14.18
N THR A 160 1.99 -7.41 -15.50
CA THR A 160 0.72 -7.48 -16.22
C THR A 160 0.41 -8.94 -16.55
N HIS A 161 -0.76 -9.41 -16.11
CA HIS A 161 -1.26 -10.74 -16.38
C HIS A 161 -2.46 -10.65 -17.32
N TYR A 162 -2.46 -11.50 -18.35
CA TYR A 162 -3.54 -11.60 -19.32
C TYR A 162 -4.20 -12.97 -19.20
N PHE A 163 -5.52 -12.99 -19.17
CA PHE A 163 -6.34 -14.20 -19.14
C PHE A 163 -7.45 -14.09 -20.18
N TRP A 164 -7.98 -15.22 -20.62
CA TRP A 164 -9.12 -15.22 -21.54
C TRP A 164 -10.38 -14.66 -20.86
N ASN A 165 -11.17 -13.91 -21.63
CA ASN A 165 -12.49 -13.42 -21.22
C ASN A 165 -13.55 -14.45 -21.61
N ASN A 166 -13.72 -15.47 -20.78
CA ASN A 166 -14.66 -16.57 -21.00
C ASN A 166 -15.67 -16.69 -19.84
N ALA A 167 -16.47 -17.76 -19.86
CA ALA A 167 -17.46 -18.05 -18.81
C ALA A 167 -16.84 -18.37 -17.43
N ILE A 168 -15.53 -18.57 -17.36
CA ILE A 168 -14.83 -18.83 -16.09
C ILE A 168 -14.70 -17.51 -15.34
N THR A 169 -15.18 -17.48 -14.10
CA THR A 169 -15.07 -16.30 -13.25
C THR A 169 -13.66 -16.21 -12.71
N ILE A 170 -12.98 -15.10 -13.01
CA ILE A 170 -11.61 -14.83 -12.55
C ILE A 170 -11.65 -13.62 -11.64
N GLU A 171 -11.14 -13.78 -10.43
CA GLU A 171 -10.97 -12.70 -9.46
C GLU A 171 -9.50 -12.64 -9.03
N VAL A 172 -8.93 -11.44 -9.02
CA VAL A 172 -7.56 -11.20 -8.57
C VAL A 172 -7.61 -10.28 -7.37
N LYS A 173 -7.21 -10.78 -6.20
CA LYS A 173 -7.12 -9.98 -4.98
C LYS A 173 -5.69 -9.55 -4.77
N THR A 174 -5.44 -8.25 -4.82
CA THR A 174 -4.12 -7.64 -4.65
C THR A 174 -3.95 -7.14 -3.22
N ILE A 175 -2.73 -7.23 -2.69
CA ILE A 175 -2.34 -6.62 -1.43
C ILE A 175 -0.99 -5.92 -1.59
N ASP A 176 -0.87 -4.73 -1.01
CA ASP A 176 0.41 -4.01 -0.95
C ASP A 176 1.28 -4.63 0.14
N MET A 177 2.50 -5.04 -0.23
CA MET A 177 3.46 -5.67 0.66
C MET A 177 4.36 -4.66 1.38
N ARG A 178 4.16 -3.35 1.20
CA ARG A 178 4.91 -2.31 1.91
C ARG A 178 4.46 -2.16 3.35
N GLN A 179 5.24 -1.43 4.13
CA GLN A 179 4.83 -1.01 5.46
C GLN A 179 3.60 -0.11 5.37
N GLN A 180 2.60 -0.45 6.16
CA GLN A 180 1.34 0.25 6.31
C GLN A 180 1.18 0.67 7.77
N GLN A 181 0.35 1.69 8.01
CA GLN A 181 0.05 2.19 9.34
C GLN A 181 -1.45 2.12 9.61
N VAL A 182 -1.82 1.53 10.74
CA VAL A 182 -3.18 1.60 11.28
C VAL A 182 -3.17 2.45 12.54
N GLU A 183 -4.10 3.39 12.62
CA GLU A 183 -4.30 4.25 13.79
C GLU A 183 -5.52 3.80 14.58
N ILE A 184 -5.31 3.52 15.86
CA ILE A 184 -6.32 3.17 16.83
C ILE A 184 -6.59 4.42 17.65
N SER A 185 -7.53 5.23 17.17
CA SER A 185 -7.85 6.54 17.76
C SER A 185 -9.04 6.47 18.71
N GLY A 186 -9.03 7.35 19.71
CA GLY A 186 -10.20 7.62 20.55
C GLY A 186 -10.55 6.51 21.55
N GLN A 187 -9.58 5.73 22.00
CA GLN A 187 -9.84 4.67 22.98
C GLN A 187 -10.00 5.26 24.37
N GLU A 188 -11.22 5.24 24.89
CA GLU A 188 -11.52 5.60 26.27
C GLU A 188 -11.25 4.40 27.18
N LEU A 189 -10.29 4.59 28.10
CA LEU A 189 -9.74 3.55 28.93
C LEU A 189 -9.67 4.02 30.37
N LEU A 190 -9.71 3.06 31.30
CA LEU A 190 -9.59 3.28 32.72
C LEU A 190 -8.33 2.58 33.21
N THR A 191 -7.46 3.31 33.91
CA THR A 191 -6.28 2.76 34.56
C THR A 191 -6.64 2.02 35.84
N LYS A 192 -5.66 1.33 36.44
CA LYS A 192 -5.80 0.59 37.71
C LYS A 192 -6.27 1.46 38.88
N ASP A 193 -5.86 2.73 38.91
CA ASP A 193 -6.24 3.75 39.88
C ASP A 193 -7.55 4.47 39.55
N LYS A 194 -8.33 3.95 38.59
CA LYS A 194 -9.62 4.49 38.13
C LYS A 194 -9.50 5.87 37.50
N ALA A 195 -8.35 6.19 36.90
CA ALA A 195 -8.20 7.38 36.10
C ALA A 195 -8.70 7.12 34.66
N GLY A 196 -9.76 7.84 34.27
CA GLY A 196 -10.28 7.82 32.91
C GLY A 196 -9.39 8.64 31.98
N LEU A 197 -9.01 8.07 30.84
CA LEU A 197 -8.17 8.73 29.84
C LEU A 197 -8.56 8.28 28.43
N ARG A 198 -8.18 9.08 27.43
CA ARG A 198 -8.37 8.76 26.02
C ARG A 198 -7.00 8.62 25.35
N ILE A 199 -6.76 7.49 24.70
CA ILE A 199 -5.49 7.19 24.02
C ILE A 199 -5.67 7.09 22.51
N ASN A 200 -4.69 7.64 21.81
CA ASN A 200 -4.44 7.36 20.40
C ASN A 200 -3.17 6.52 20.30
N PHE A 201 -3.25 5.41 19.56
CA PHE A 201 -2.15 4.48 19.36
C PHE A 201 -1.97 4.22 17.87
N PHE A 202 -0.74 4.00 17.41
CA PHE A 202 -0.47 3.62 16.03
C PHE A 202 0.30 2.30 15.97
N VAL A 203 0.09 1.56 14.88
CA VAL A 203 0.79 0.32 14.58
C VAL A 203 1.25 0.36 13.15
N ARG A 204 2.56 0.18 12.94
CA ARG A 204 3.17 -0.01 11.62
C ARG A 204 3.40 -1.49 11.38
N TYR A 205 2.73 -2.04 10.38
CA TYR A 205 2.82 -3.45 10.04
C TYR A 205 3.09 -3.65 8.55
N GLN A 206 3.50 -4.86 8.20
CA GLN A 206 3.74 -5.29 6.84
C GLN A 206 3.13 -6.67 6.66
N VAL A 207 2.43 -6.89 5.53
CA VAL A 207 1.98 -8.24 5.17
C VAL A 207 3.19 -9.05 4.74
N VAL A 208 3.40 -10.22 5.34
CA VAL A 208 4.48 -11.15 4.98
C VAL A 208 3.91 -12.36 4.25
N ASP A 209 2.78 -12.88 4.75
CA ASP A 209 2.08 -14.03 4.20
C ASP A 209 0.68 -13.62 3.72
N ILE A 210 0.55 -13.51 2.39
CA ILE A 210 -0.71 -13.12 1.73
C ILE A 210 -1.78 -14.22 1.84
N MET A 211 -1.38 -15.49 1.93
CA MET A 211 -2.30 -16.62 2.02
C MET A 211 -3.03 -16.56 3.36
N LYS A 212 -2.29 -16.38 4.45
CA LYS A 212 -2.88 -16.20 5.79
C LYS A 212 -3.73 -14.93 5.87
N ALA A 213 -3.25 -13.83 5.30
CA ALA A 213 -3.94 -12.55 5.38
C ALA A 213 -5.29 -12.53 4.63
N LEU A 214 -5.40 -13.20 3.47
CA LEU A 214 -6.59 -13.13 2.61
C LEU A 214 -7.45 -14.39 2.56
N ILE A 215 -6.88 -15.58 2.80
CA ILE A 215 -7.62 -16.86 2.71
C ILE A 215 -8.04 -17.33 4.09
N GLU A 216 -7.10 -17.42 5.03
CA GLU A 216 -7.40 -17.91 6.39
C GLU A 216 -8.21 -16.89 7.19
N ASN A 217 -7.99 -15.60 6.94
CA ASN A 217 -8.61 -14.52 7.67
C ASN A 217 -9.48 -13.67 6.76
N LYS A 218 -10.68 -13.35 7.25
CA LYS A 218 -11.52 -12.31 6.66
C LYS A 218 -11.15 -10.96 7.28
N ASP A 219 -10.77 -10.00 6.44
CA ASP A 219 -10.44 -8.62 6.82
C ASP A 219 -9.38 -8.54 7.94
N PHE A 220 -8.15 -8.97 7.66
CA PHE A 220 -7.04 -8.98 8.62
C PHE A 220 -6.81 -7.61 9.27
N GLU A 221 -7.01 -6.49 8.57
CA GLU A 221 -6.85 -5.13 9.12
C GLU A 221 -7.81 -4.87 10.29
N LYS A 222 -9.06 -5.30 10.15
CA LYS A 222 -10.08 -5.14 11.19
C LYS A 222 -9.78 -6.05 12.38
N GLN A 223 -9.32 -7.27 12.12
CA GLN A 223 -8.92 -8.18 13.19
C GLN A 223 -7.70 -7.64 13.96
N LEU A 224 -6.71 -7.08 13.25
CA LEU A 224 -5.57 -6.40 13.85
C LEU A 224 -6.02 -5.23 14.73
N TYR A 225 -6.93 -4.38 14.23
CA TYR A 225 -7.48 -3.26 15.00
C TYR A 225 -8.11 -3.73 16.31
N VAL A 226 -8.97 -4.75 16.26
CA VAL A 226 -9.65 -5.30 17.44
C VAL A 226 -8.67 -5.97 18.40
N ALA A 227 -7.72 -6.74 17.88
CA ALA A 227 -6.71 -7.41 18.70
C ALA A 227 -5.87 -6.40 19.49
N MET A 228 -5.40 -5.35 18.81
CA MET A 228 -4.63 -4.27 19.43
C MET A 228 -5.49 -3.46 20.41
N GLN A 229 -6.75 -3.19 20.09
CA GLN A 229 -7.67 -2.51 21.00
C GLN A 229 -7.87 -3.28 22.31
N LEU A 230 -8.05 -4.60 22.23
CA LEU A 230 -8.21 -5.45 23.41
C LEU A 230 -6.94 -5.52 24.24
N ALA A 231 -5.77 -5.65 23.60
CA ALA A 231 -4.48 -5.65 24.28
C ALA A 231 -4.20 -4.33 24.98
N LEU A 232 -4.42 -3.19 24.30
CA LEU A 232 -4.33 -1.85 24.91
C LEU A 232 -5.21 -1.74 26.16
N ARG A 233 -6.45 -2.23 26.08
CA ARG A 233 -7.38 -2.19 27.22
C ARG A 233 -6.91 -3.05 28.39
N ALA A 234 -6.44 -4.27 28.14
CA ALA A 234 -5.95 -5.17 29.18
C ALA A 234 -4.71 -4.58 29.86
N PHE A 235 -3.78 -4.06 29.06
CA PHE A 235 -2.51 -3.53 29.53
C PHE A 235 -2.68 -2.25 30.36
N ILE A 236 -3.45 -1.28 29.84
CA ILE A 236 -3.69 0.00 30.52
C ILE A 236 -4.51 -0.19 31.80
N GLY A 237 -5.45 -1.15 31.82
CA GLY A 237 -6.18 -1.51 33.03
C GLY A 237 -5.29 -2.08 34.15
N GLY A 238 -4.11 -2.62 33.81
CA GLY A 238 -3.14 -3.15 34.77
C GLY A 238 -2.17 -2.11 35.35
N LEU A 239 -2.04 -0.94 34.70
CA LEU A 239 -1.09 0.10 35.07
C LEU A 239 -1.77 1.27 35.79
N THR A 240 -1.02 1.95 36.65
CA THR A 240 -1.42 3.24 37.21
C THR A 240 -1.17 4.38 36.21
N LEU A 241 -1.84 5.52 36.37
CA LEU A 241 -1.64 6.68 35.49
C LEU A 241 -0.18 7.15 35.47
N ASP A 242 0.48 7.22 36.62
CA ASP A 242 1.88 7.66 36.73
C ASP A 242 2.85 6.68 36.04
N GLU A 243 2.62 5.37 36.15
CA GLU A 243 3.42 4.37 35.43
C GLU A 243 3.25 4.52 33.91
N LEU A 244 2.02 4.77 33.46
CA LEU A 244 1.70 4.96 32.05
C LEU A 244 2.39 6.20 31.48
N LEU A 245 2.44 7.30 32.25
CA LEU A 245 3.10 8.54 31.83
C LEU A 245 4.63 8.43 31.83
N ASN A 246 5.20 7.65 32.75
CA ASN A 246 6.66 7.49 32.87
C ASN A 246 7.26 6.44 31.93
N LYS A 247 6.51 5.40 31.54
CA LYS A 247 7.02 4.24 30.79
C LYS A 247 6.51 4.15 29.34
N LYS A 248 6.14 5.26 28.70
CA LYS A 248 5.47 5.25 27.38
C LYS A 248 6.11 4.34 26.33
N ASP A 249 7.44 4.29 26.25
CA ASP A 249 8.16 3.48 25.27
C ASP A 249 8.12 1.97 25.60
N ALA A 250 8.25 1.60 26.88
CA ALA A 250 8.22 0.20 27.32
C ALA A 250 6.83 -0.44 27.15
N ILE A 251 5.77 0.37 27.25
CA ILE A 251 4.39 -0.08 27.05
C ILE A 251 4.19 -0.67 25.65
N ALA A 252 4.83 -0.08 24.63
CA ALA A 252 4.70 -0.57 23.27
C ALA A 252 5.29 -1.97 23.11
N GLU A 253 6.48 -2.23 23.64
CA GLU A 253 7.15 -3.54 23.53
C GLU A 253 6.35 -4.65 24.22
N GLU A 254 5.81 -4.39 25.41
CA GLU A 254 5.02 -5.38 26.16
C GLU A 254 3.69 -5.72 25.45
N ILE A 255 2.99 -4.72 24.91
CA ILE A 255 1.77 -4.94 24.12
C ILE A 255 2.09 -5.76 22.87
N LEU A 256 3.20 -5.48 22.20
CA LEU A 256 3.61 -6.23 21.01
C LEU A 256 3.93 -7.69 21.34
N ALA A 257 4.58 -7.96 22.47
CA ALA A 257 4.86 -9.33 22.91
C ALA A 257 3.58 -10.14 23.16
N GLU A 258 2.55 -9.53 23.75
CA GLU A 258 1.27 -10.21 24.00
C GLU A 258 0.52 -10.54 22.70
N VAL A 259 0.52 -9.62 21.73
CA VAL A 259 -0.26 -9.77 20.49
C VAL A 259 0.51 -10.51 19.40
N ALA A 260 1.83 -10.69 19.52
CA ALA A 260 2.71 -11.27 18.50
C ALA A 260 2.17 -12.57 17.89
N SER A 261 1.73 -13.52 18.73
CA SER A 261 1.15 -14.79 18.28
C SER A 261 -0.12 -14.61 17.42
N LYS A 262 -0.98 -13.64 17.76
CA LYS A 262 -2.19 -13.34 16.99
C LYS A 262 -1.84 -12.68 15.66
N ILE A 263 -0.84 -11.80 15.64
CA ILE A 263 -0.35 -11.11 14.43
C ILE A 263 0.26 -12.09 13.43
N GLU A 264 1.05 -13.06 13.90
CA GLU A 264 1.63 -14.10 13.05
C GLU A 264 0.54 -14.98 12.40
N ASN A 265 -0.53 -15.27 13.14
CA ASN A 265 -1.71 -15.99 12.60
C ASN A 265 -2.46 -15.17 11.54
N LEU A 266 -2.36 -13.84 11.57
CA LEU A 266 -2.89 -12.96 10.53
C LEU A 266 -1.97 -12.84 9.30
N GLY A 267 -0.76 -13.43 9.34
CA GLY A 267 0.23 -13.31 8.26
C GLY A 267 0.96 -11.97 8.22
N LEU A 268 0.93 -11.23 9.33
CA LEU A 268 1.47 -9.88 9.45
C LEU A 268 2.79 -9.88 10.22
N LYS A 269 3.60 -8.85 10.00
CA LYS A 269 4.77 -8.53 10.81
C LYS A 269 4.68 -7.09 11.27
N ILE A 270 4.75 -6.85 12.58
CA ILE A 270 4.84 -5.50 13.11
C ILE A 270 6.28 -5.01 13.03
N SER A 271 6.44 -3.78 12.54
CA SER A 271 7.72 -3.08 12.51
C SER A 271 7.88 -2.16 13.71
N ASP A 272 6.81 -1.43 14.06
CA ASP A 272 6.82 -0.47 15.15
C ASP A 272 5.40 -0.20 15.65
N ALA A 273 5.25 0.16 16.92
CA ALA A 273 3.98 0.57 17.50
C ALA A 273 4.21 1.54 18.65
N GLY A 274 3.25 2.42 18.90
CA GLY A 274 3.42 3.40 19.98
C GLY A 274 2.18 4.22 20.30
N ILE A 275 2.19 4.79 21.50
CA ILE A 275 1.18 5.76 21.93
C ILE A 275 1.50 7.08 21.26
N ARG A 276 0.56 7.57 20.43
CA ARG A 276 0.67 8.92 19.83
C ARG A 276 0.35 9.98 20.87
N ASP A 277 -0.83 9.89 21.48
CA ASP A 277 -1.33 10.89 22.43
C ASP A 277 -2.08 10.24 23.59
N VAL A 278 -1.94 10.83 24.77
CA VAL A 278 -2.75 10.54 25.96
C VAL A 278 -3.49 11.82 26.34
N ILE A 279 -4.82 11.77 26.29
CA ILE A 279 -5.71 12.89 26.59
C ILE A 279 -6.40 12.60 27.91
N LEU A 280 -6.18 13.45 28.91
CA LEU A 280 -6.83 13.38 30.20
C LEU A 280 -8.06 14.30 30.22
N PRO A 281 -9.16 13.91 30.89
CA PRO A 281 -10.27 14.81 31.18
C PRO A 281 -9.78 16.06 31.95
N GLY A 282 -10.44 17.19 31.74
CA GLY A 282 -10.05 18.48 32.34
C GLY A 282 -9.91 18.41 33.86
N ASP A 283 -10.93 17.87 34.52
CA ASP A 283 -10.99 17.75 35.98
C ASP A 283 -9.79 17.00 36.57
N MET A 284 -9.34 15.93 35.91
CA MET A 284 -8.21 15.12 36.36
C MET A 284 -6.88 15.85 36.20
N LYS A 285 -6.70 16.56 35.07
CA LYS A 285 -5.51 17.36 34.81
C LYS A 285 -5.34 18.45 35.87
N GLU A 286 -6.43 19.07 36.30
CA GLU A 286 -6.42 20.07 37.37
C GLU A 286 -6.01 19.47 38.72
N ILE A 287 -6.60 18.35 39.12
CA ILE A 287 -6.26 17.66 40.37
C ILE A 287 -4.79 17.25 40.37
N MET A 288 -4.29 16.66 39.28
CA MET A 288 -2.91 16.21 39.17
C MET A 288 -1.92 17.37 39.26
N ASN A 289 -2.23 18.50 38.62
CA ASN A 289 -1.42 19.72 38.75
C ASN A 289 -1.41 20.23 40.19
N GLN A 290 -2.54 20.21 40.90
CA GLN A 290 -2.60 20.61 42.30
C GLN A 290 -1.77 19.69 43.20
N VAL A 291 -1.87 18.37 43.02
CA VAL A 291 -1.09 17.38 43.77
C VAL A 291 0.41 17.56 43.50
N LEU A 292 0.81 17.71 42.24
CA LEU A 292 2.21 17.91 41.87
C LEU A 292 2.79 19.21 42.49
N VAL A 293 2.02 20.30 42.45
CA VAL A 293 2.42 21.57 43.09
C VAL A 293 2.56 21.41 44.60
N ALA A 294 1.63 20.69 45.24
CA ALA A 294 1.69 20.42 46.67
C ALA A 294 2.90 19.55 47.05
N GLU A 295 3.19 18.49 46.29
CA GLU A 295 4.36 17.63 46.49
C GLU A 295 5.67 18.40 46.30
N LYS A 296 5.79 19.18 45.22
CA LYS A 296 6.98 20.01 44.98
C LYS A 296 7.18 21.05 46.07
N LYS A 297 6.11 21.66 46.57
CA LYS A 297 6.16 22.61 47.70
C LYS A 297 6.57 21.91 49.00
N ALA A 298 6.05 20.71 49.26
CA ALA A 298 6.42 19.91 50.42
C ALA A 298 7.90 19.47 50.35
N GLN A 299 8.35 19.03 49.18
CA GLN A 299 9.74 18.65 48.91
C GLN A 299 10.68 19.85 49.09
N ALA A 300 10.35 21.01 48.52
CA ALA A 300 11.12 22.24 48.68
C ALA A 300 11.23 22.66 50.15
N ASN A 301 10.11 22.64 50.89
CA ASN A 301 10.11 22.94 52.31
C ASN A 301 10.95 21.95 53.13
N SER A 302 10.94 20.67 52.78
CA SER A 302 11.75 19.66 53.46
C SER A 302 13.24 19.88 53.23
N ILE A 303 13.63 20.19 52.00
CA ILE A 303 15.02 20.53 51.64
C ILE A 303 15.45 21.78 52.38
N MET A 304 14.65 22.86 52.32
CA MET A 304 14.96 24.12 53.01
C MET A 304 15.15 23.92 54.52
N ARG A 305 14.24 23.19 55.20
CA ARG A 305 14.41 22.90 56.64
C ARG A 305 15.63 22.05 56.94
N ARG A 306 15.96 21.09 56.06
CA ARG A 306 17.19 20.28 56.20
C ARG A 306 18.43 21.14 56.05
N GLU A 307 18.44 22.04 55.07
CA GLU A 307 19.53 22.99 54.84
C GLU A 307 19.66 23.99 56.00
N GLU A 308 18.57 24.55 56.51
CA GLU A 308 18.56 25.43 57.69
C GLU A 308 19.10 24.70 58.94
N THR A 309 18.69 23.45 59.16
CA THR A 309 19.17 22.66 60.29
C THR A 309 20.65 22.33 60.15
N ALA A 310 21.10 21.94 58.94
CA ALA A 310 22.50 21.66 58.65
C ALA A 310 23.37 22.92 58.83
N SER A 311 22.91 24.06 58.31
CA SER A 311 23.54 25.36 58.48
C SER A 311 23.62 25.75 59.96
N THR A 312 22.53 25.65 60.70
CA THR A 312 22.48 25.99 62.14
C THR A 312 23.39 25.08 62.97
N ARG A 313 23.44 23.78 62.67
CA ARG A 313 24.38 22.84 63.31
C ARG A 313 25.83 23.17 62.98
N SER A 314 26.12 23.52 61.74
CA SER A 314 27.45 23.96 61.31
C SER A 314 27.87 25.24 62.03
N LEU A 315 26.97 26.22 62.14
CA LEU A 315 27.20 27.46 62.88
C LEU A 315 27.41 27.20 64.37
N LEU A 316 26.62 26.34 65.00
CA LEU A 316 26.78 25.96 66.40
C LEU A 316 28.14 25.28 66.66
N ASN A 317 28.54 24.34 65.80
CA ASN A 317 29.85 23.71 65.90
C ASN A 317 30.98 24.72 65.71
N THR A 318 30.82 25.65 64.76
CA THR A 318 31.78 26.75 64.54
C THR A 318 31.89 27.64 65.78
N ALA A 319 30.76 28.01 66.40
CA ALA A 319 30.73 28.82 67.61
C ALA A 319 31.39 28.11 68.80
N LYS A 320 31.17 26.80 68.98
CA LYS A 320 31.85 26.01 70.01
C LYS A 320 33.35 25.94 69.80
N LEU A 321 33.80 25.66 68.58
CA LEU A 321 35.23 25.65 68.24
C LEU A 321 35.90 27.01 68.46
N MET A 322 35.15 28.09 68.25
CA MET A 322 35.58 29.45 68.52
C MET A 322 35.68 29.76 70.02
N GLU A 323 34.72 29.30 70.82
CA GLU A 323 34.74 29.47 72.28
C GLU A 323 35.89 28.68 72.92
N GLU A 324 36.18 27.49 72.40
CA GLU A 324 37.26 26.62 72.89
C GLU A 324 38.66 27.09 72.45
N ASN A 325 38.77 27.93 71.41
CA ASN A 325 40.06 28.36 70.85
C ASN A 325 40.09 29.87 70.50
N GLU A 326 40.72 30.64 71.38
CA GLU A 326 40.85 32.11 71.27
C GLU A 326 41.57 32.57 69.99
N MET A 327 42.56 31.81 69.50
CA MET A 327 43.25 32.12 68.23
C MET A 327 42.31 31.98 67.02
N LEU A 328 41.41 31.00 67.05
CA LEU A 328 40.40 30.77 66.00
C LEU A 328 39.36 31.90 65.96
N TRP A 329 38.96 32.42 67.12
CA TRP A 329 38.13 33.61 67.22
C TRP A 329 38.81 34.83 66.58
N LYS A 330 40.07 35.09 66.93
CA LYS A 330 40.83 36.22 66.39
C LYS A 330 41.02 36.13 64.88
N LEU A 331 41.32 34.93 64.36
CA LEU A 331 41.43 34.69 62.92
C LEU A 331 40.11 34.98 62.19
N LYS A 332 38.96 34.58 62.77
CA LYS A 332 37.65 34.87 62.18
C LYS A 332 37.32 36.36 62.22
N GLU A 333 37.64 37.04 63.30
CA GLU A 333 37.50 38.49 63.42
C GLU A 333 38.31 39.19 62.31
N MET A 334 39.54 38.75 62.07
CA MET A 334 40.37 39.27 60.97
C MET A 334 39.79 38.94 59.59
N GLU A 335 39.22 37.76 59.36
CA GLU A 335 38.52 37.42 58.09
C GLU A 335 37.30 38.33 57.85
N TYR A 336 36.55 38.69 58.90
CA TYR A 336 35.44 39.64 58.79
C TYR A 336 35.94 41.05 58.51
N VAL A 337 37.02 41.49 59.16
CA VAL A 337 37.68 42.77 58.89
C VAL A 337 38.18 42.83 57.44
N GLU A 338 38.77 41.74 56.93
CA GLU A 338 39.18 41.60 55.53
C GLU A 338 37.99 41.72 54.57
N LYS A 339 36.88 41.00 54.82
CA LYS A 339 35.65 41.14 54.00
C LYS A 339 35.03 42.53 54.03
N ILE A 340 35.12 43.22 55.16
CA ILE A 340 34.66 44.61 55.29
C ILE A 340 35.60 45.51 54.48
N ALA A 341 36.91 45.33 54.59
CA ALA A 341 37.90 46.08 53.84
C ALA A 341 37.74 45.88 52.32
N ASP A 342 37.50 44.64 51.87
CA ASP A 342 37.23 44.30 50.47
C ASP A 342 35.95 44.96 49.92
N LYS A 343 34.92 45.15 50.76
CA LYS A 343 33.69 45.86 50.36
C LYS A 343 33.85 47.38 50.34
N ILE A 344 34.88 47.92 50.98
CA ILE A 344 35.22 49.34 50.92
C ILE A 344 36.13 49.55 49.70
N GLY A 345 35.53 49.48 48.51
CA GLY A 345 36.24 49.45 47.24
C GLY A 345 36.94 50.77 46.84
N GLU A 346 36.60 51.91 47.45
CA GLU A 346 37.30 53.18 47.26
C GLU A 346 36.71 54.23 48.24
N ILE A 347 37.51 54.78 49.15
CA ILE A 347 37.17 56.03 49.83
C ILE A 347 37.81 57.15 49.01
N THR A 348 37.04 57.80 48.13
CA THR A 348 37.54 58.94 47.35
C THR A 348 37.66 60.16 48.27
N ILE A 349 38.88 60.47 48.71
CA ILE A 349 39.16 61.66 49.51
C ILE A 349 39.39 62.85 48.57
N SER A 350 38.35 63.63 48.31
CA SER A 350 38.47 64.92 47.63
C SER A 350 38.67 66.06 48.63
N GLY A 351 39.93 66.45 48.84
CA GLY A 351 40.32 67.82 49.18
C GLY A 351 40.18 68.31 50.63
N GLY A 352 41.32 68.38 51.34
CA GLY A 352 41.71 69.59 52.07
C GLY A 352 41.08 69.88 53.44
N GLY A 353 41.07 68.92 54.36
CA GLY A 353 40.75 69.25 55.76
C GLY A 353 40.68 68.05 56.69
N ASN A 354 41.72 67.88 57.51
CA ASN A 354 41.72 67.06 58.73
C ASN A 354 41.43 65.55 58.56
N VAL A 355 42.25 64.89 57.75
CA VAL A 355 42.22 63.43 57.49
C VAL A 355 42.38 62.59 58.77
N ILE A 356 43.15 63.09 59.76
CA ILE A 356 43.41 62.38 61.02
C ILE A 356 42.17 62.32 61.92
N GLY A 357 41.28 63.33 61.84
CA GLY A 357 40.03 63.34 62.62
C GLY A 357 39.02 62.31 62.14
N GLN A 358 38.84 62.21 60.82
CA GLN A 358 37.87 61.29 60.20
C GLN A 358 38.31 59.81 60.32
N LEU A 359 39.61 59.52 60.23
CA LEU A 359 40.14 58.17 60.49
C LEU A 359 39.89 57.73 61.94
N LYS A 360 39.94 58.66 62.91
CA LYS A 360 39.69 58.36 64.32
C LYS A 360 38.23 57.98 64.60
N GLU A 361 37.28 58.50 63.84
CA GLU A 361 35.86 58.16 63.98
C GLU A 361 35.52 56.77 63.41
N ILE A 362 36.27 56.28 62.42
CA ILE A 362 35.99 54.96 61.81
C ILE A 362 36.49 53.81 62.69
N PHE A 363 37.58 54.01 63.43
CA PHE A 363 38.16 52.98 64.32
C PHE A 363 37.69 53.08 65.78
N VAL A 364 36.85 54.07 66.11
CA VAL A 364 36.26 54.21 67.45
C VAL A 364 34.75 54.15 67.34
N LYS A 365 34.24 52.93 67.23
CA LYS A 365 32.98 52.51 67.87
C LYS A 365 32.94 51.01 68.07
#